data_AF-A0A0L1LIT2-F1
#
_entry.id   AF-A0A0L1LIT2-F1
#
_cell.length_a   1.000
_cell.length_b   1.000
_cell.length_c   1.000
_cell.angle_alpha   90.00
_cell.angle_beta   90.00
_cell.angle_gamma   90.00
#
_symmetry.space_group_name_H-M   'P 1'
#
loop_
_entity.id
_entity.type
_entity.pdbx_description
1 polymer ?
#
loop_
_entity_poly.entity_id
_entity_poly.type
_entity_poly.pdbx_seq_one_letter_code
_entity_poly.pdbx_strand_id
1 'polypeptide(L)'
;MLEADLPAVAAASLRRSVTDLAEVQAESITPPGANMTTGGLWRITGTARAHEGDGRPGDQRFSVVAKLTQSPLLWSGIDVVPPDLREQLGLRYPWRTEAQAYASGLAAALPDVAWMPDAYLITEIDPQRTLIWMADAAGAAANWSDAEYADAAYALGRISGSPEVAGCVAQVADATTILRLRFYLEGVGSQLLIPMIQGNDIWQHPAVTGAADEAVITGLRRLADDCWDLMDGLVALPQLPVHGDASPQNLMLRRPAANGSRTGFAVVDWGNFGRGPAGFDLAQLLAGRVNSGDLSGDQLHRLAPLCGEAYCEGMSDAGAEPVPSEVRHGMVAALALFSGLGVLPFDRLGGPPTPGLDDLVAGRLEMARFILGALGAGW
;
A
#
# COMPACT_ATOMS: atom_id res chain seq x y z
N MET A 1 -13.12 12.78 22.10
CA MET A 1 -13.39 11.45 21.53
C MET A 1 -12.17 10.56 21.67
N LEU A 2 -11.01 10.93 21.09
CA LEU A 2 -9.77 10.16 21.29
C LEU A 2 -9.44 9.90 22.78
N GLU A 3 -9.58 10.92 23.63
CA GLU A 3 -9.34 10.79 25.08
C GLU A 3 -10.34 9.90 25.81
N ALA A 4 -11.58 9.80 25.32
CA ALA A 4 -12.64 9.06 26.01
C ALA A 4 -12.49 7.54 25.84
N ASP A 5 -12.03 7.11 24.66
CA ASP A 5 -11.83 5.68 24.34
C ASP A 5 -10.52 5.13 24.91
N LEU A 6 -9.55 6.02 25.17
CA LEU A 6 -8.17 5.65 25.49
C LEU A 6 -8.02 4.70 26.70
N PRO A 7 -8.75 4.85 27.82
CA PRO A 7 -8.66 3.89 28.93
C PRO A 7 -9.06 2.46 28.53
N ALA A 8 -10.11 2.31 27.72
CA ALA A 8 -10.56 1.00 27.25
C ALA A 8 -9.57 0.40 26.25
N VAL A 9 -9.04 1.23 25.35
CA VAL A 9 -8.02 0.82 24.37
C VAL A 9 -6.72 0.41 25.06
N ALA A 10 -6.26 1.17 26.06
CA ALA A 10 -5.07 0.83 26.85
C ALA A 10 -5.27 -0.49 27.63
N ALA A 11 -6.47 -0.70 28.20
CA ALA A 11 -6.82 -1.95 28.86
C ALA A 11 -6.78 -3.14 27.88
N ALA A 12 -7.33 -2.96 26.67
CA ALA A 12 -7.30 -3.98 25.62
C ALA A 12 -5.87 -4.29 25.16
N SER A 13 -5.05 -3.26 24.90
CA SER A 13 -3.66 -3.43 24.46
C SER A 13 -2.80 -4.14 25.49
N LEU A 14 -3.01 -3.84 26.78
CA LEU A 14 -2.28 -4.46 27.88
C LEU A 14 -2.87 -5.81 28.30
N ARG A 15 -4.07 -6.15 27.80
CA ARG A 15 -4.89 -7.29 28.23
C ARG A 15 -5.08 -7.31 29.75
N ARG A 16 -5.30 -6.13 30.34
CA ARG A 16 -5.39 -5.90 31.79
C ARG A 16 -6.42 -4.83 32.11
N SER A 17 -6.97 -4.87 33.31
CA SER A 17 -7.80 -3.76 33.81
C SER A 17 -6.91 -2.56 34.13
N VAL A 18 -7.22 -1.41 33.52
CA VAL A 18 -6.54 -0.14 33.73
C VAL A 18 -7.42 0.76 34.59
N THR A 19 -6.83 1.39 35.61
CA THR A 19 -7.54 2.31 36.52
C THR A 19 -7.19 3.77 36.29
N ASP A 20 -6.00 4.04 35.76
CA ASP A 20 -5.50 5.40 35.54
C ASP A 20 -4.49 5.43 34.39
N LEU A 21 -4.36 6.59 33.74
CA LEU A 21 -3.42 6.85 32.66
C LEU A 21 -2.56 8.07 32.99
N ALA A 22 -1.26 7.97 32.76
CA ALA A 22 -0.29 9.03 32.97
C ALA A 22 0.64 9.14 31.76
N GLU A 23 1.28 10.31 31.61
CA GLU A 23 2.32 10.55 30.59
C GLU A 23 1.86 10.25 29.15
N VAL A 24 0.57 10.46 28.86
CA VAL A 24 0.00 10.21 27.54
C VAL A 24 0.53 11.25 26.54
N GLN A 25 1.07 10.76 25.43
CA GLN A 25 1.57 11.58 24.33
C GLN A 25 1.02 11.05 23.01
N ALA A 26 0.67 11.97 22.11
CA ALA A 26 0.24 11.65 20.75
C ALA A 26 1.24 12.26 19.75
N GLU A 27 1.80 11.41 18.90
CA GLU A 27 2.68 11.79 17.80
C GLU A 27 1.98 11.52 16.47
N SER A 28 1.95 12.50 15.58
CA SER A 28 1.38 12.32 14.24
C SER A 28 2.36 11.51 13.38
N ILE A 29 1.94 10.33 12.94
CA ILE A 29 2.65 9.54 11.91
C ILE A 29 2.33 10.12 10.52
N THR A 30 1.05 10.38 10.25
CA THR A 30 0.58 11.00 9.02
C THR A 30 -0.27 12.22 9.39
N PRO A 31 0.13 13.43 8.97
CA PRO A 31 -0.62 14.62 9.31
C PRO A 31 -2.01 14.61 8.64
N PRO A 32 -3.02 15.21 9.26
CA PRO A 32 -4.35 15.33 8.67
C PRO A 32 -4.33 15.91 7.26
N GLY A 33 -5.03 15.27 6.32
CA GLY A 33 -5.15 15.73 4.93
C GLY A 33 -3.98 15.36 4.02
N ALA A 34 -2.98 14.61 4.52
CA ALA A 34 -1.84 14.16 3.71
C ALA A 34 -2.24 13.23 2.55
N ASN A 35 -3.34 12.49 2.70
CA ASN A 35 -3.93 11.71 1.62
C ASN A 35 -5.47 11.81 1.68
N MET A 36 -6.14 11.28 0.65
CA MET A 36 -7.58 11.48 0.47
C MET A 36 -8.43 10.72 1.49
N THR A 37 -7.97 9.55 1.92
CA THR A 37 -8.77 8.60 2.73
C THR A 37 -8.37 8.56 4.20
N THR A 38 -7.30 9.24 4.58
CA THR A 38 -6.78 9.29 5.95
C THR A 38 -6.92 10.71 6.48
N GLY A 39 -7.87 10.90 7.39
CA GLY A 39 -8.06 12.14 8.15
C GLY A 39 -6.98 12.37 9.21
N GLY A 40 -6.19 11.35 9.53
CA GLY A 40 -4.98 11.44 10.33
C GLY A 40 -4.58 10.08 10.89
N LEU A 41 -3.29 9.95 11.24
CA LEU A 41 -2.73 8.75 11.85
C LEU A 41 -1.81 9.15 13.00
N TRP A 42 -2.10 8.66 14.20
CA TRP A 42 -1.36 9.02 15.41
C TRP A 42 -0.86 7.78 16.13
N ARG A 43 0.40 7.83 16.56
CA ARG A 43 0.91 6.95 17.61
C ARG A 43 0.61 7.58 18.96
N ILE A 44 -0.01 6.83 19.85
CA ILE A 44 -0.32 7.26 21.20
C ILE A 44 0.41 6.35 22.18
N THR A 45 1.31 6.95 22.95
CA THR A 45 2.08 6.26 23.99
C THR A 45 1.70 6.79 25.35
N GLY A 46 1.91 5.99 26.39
CA GLY A 46 1.71 6.43 27.76
C GLY A 46 2.00 5.34 28.77
N THR A 47 1.73 5.65 30.03
CA THR A 47 1.83 4.73 31.16
C THR A 47 0.44 4.51 31.74
N ALA A 48 0.03 3.26 31.88
CA ALA A 48 -1.24 2.88 32.48
C ALA A 48 -0.99 2.22 33.83
N ARG A 49 -1.77 2.58 34.85
CA ARG A 49 -1.81 1.83 36.10
C ARG A 49 -2.75 0.64 35.94
N ALA A 50 -2.20 -0.55 35.96
CA ALA A 50 -2.93 -1.79 35.72
C ALA A 50 -2.75 -2.79 36.86
N HIS A 51 -3.79 -3.57 37.18
CA HIS A 51 -3.65 -4.66 38.15
C HIS A 51 -2.79 -5.80 37.59
N GLU A 52 -1.81 -6.24 38.35
CA GLU A 52 -1.05 -7.46 38.09
C GLU A 52 -1.86 -8.71 38.48
N GLY A 53 -1.39 -9.88 38.03
CA GLY A 53 -2.03 -11.16 38.33
C GLY A 53 -2.09 -11.50 39.84
N ASP A 54 -1.37 -10.75 40.68
CA ASP A 54 -1.40 -10.83 42.15
C ASP A 54 -2.34 -9.79 42.82
N GLY A 55 -3.02 -8.96 42.02
CA GLY A 55 -3.94 -7.91 42.46
C GLY A 55 -3.30 -6.55 42.75
N ARG A 56 -1.97 -6.41 42.72
CA ARG A 56 -1.30 -5.12 42.97
C ARG A 56 -1.32 -4.23 41.72
N PRO A 57 -1.60 -2.91 41.85
CA PRO A 57 -1.47 -2.00 40.72
C PRO A 57 0.02 -1.75 40.42
N GLY A 58 0.40 -1.92 39.15
CA GLY A 58 1.73 -1.60 38.62
C GLY A 58 1.61 -0.68 37.40
N ASP A 59 2.64 0.13 37.18
CA ASP A 59 2.72 1.04 36.04
C ASP A 59 3.23 0.28 34.81
N GLN A 60 2.47 0.30 33.72
CA GLN A 60 2.73 -0.46 32.49
C GLN A 60 2.73 0.50 31.30
N ARG A 61 3.77 0.46 30.47
CA ARG A 61 3.81 1.26 29.24
C ARG A 61 2.93 0.64 28.17
N PHE A 62 2.20 1.46 27.44
CA PHE A 62 1.44 1.06 26.26
C PHE A 62 1.82 1.92 25.04
N SER A 63 1.64 1.34 23.86
CA SER A 63 1.69 2.04 22.57
C SER A 63 0.57 1.53 21.69
N VAL A 64 -0.24 2.44 21.16
CA VAL A 64 -1.36 2.14 20.26
C VAL A 64 -1.37 3.13 19.11
N VAL A 65 -2.02 2.76 18.01
CA VAL A 65 -2.21 3.60 16.84
C VAL A 65 -3.69 3.95 16.71
N ALA A 66 -3.97 5.23 16.45
CA ALA A 66 -5.29 5.72 16.08
C ALA A 66 -5.26 6.16 14.61
N LYS A 67 -6.03 5.49 13.75
CA LYS A 67 -6.18 5.86 12.33
C LYS A 67 -7.59 6.36 12.07
N LEU A 68 -7.71 7.61 11.63
CA LEU A 68 -8.97 8.17 11.17
C LEU A 68 -9.06 7.97 9.66
N THR A 69 -9.90 7.05 9.23
CA THR A 69 -10.29 6.92 7.82
C THR A 69 -11.42 7.89 7.51
N GLN A 70 -11.47 8.43 6.30
CA GLN A 70 -12.45 9.44 5.90
C GLN A 70 -12.83 9.39 4.43
N SER A 71 -14.02 9.89 4.12
CA SER A 71 -14.46 10.17 2.76
C SER A 71 -13.45 11.05 2.02
N PRO A 72 -13.12 10.74 0.76
CA PRO A 72 -12.23 11.58 -0.05
C PRO A 72 -12.77 13.00 -0.28
N LEU A 73 -14.09 13.21 -0.09
CA LEU A 73 -14.72 14.53 -0.16
C LEU A 73 -14.28 15.47 0.96
N LEU A 74 -13.71 14.94 2.04
CA LEU A 74 -13.18 15.70 3.17
C LEU A 74 -11.69 16.02 3.03
N TRP A 75 -11.06 15.57 1.94
CA TRP A 75 -9.66 15.86 1.66
C TRP A 75 -9.47 17.36 1.42
N SER A 76 -8.43 17.95 2.03
CA SER A 76 -8.13 19.38 1.88
C SER A 76 -7.79 19.79 0.44
N GLY A 77 -7.39 18.84 -0.40
CA GLY A 77 -7.15 19.04 -1.83
C GLY A 77 -8.37 18.83 -2.73
N ILE A 78 -9.56 18.57 -2.19
CA ILE A 78 -10.75 18.25 -3.01
C ILE A 78 -11.07 19.31 -4.07
N ASP A 79 -10.65 20.56 -3.84
CA ASP A 79 -10.88 21.66 -4.77
C ASP A 79 -10.11 21.53 -6.09
N VAL A 80 -9.01 20.76 -6.13
CA VAL A 80 -8.31 20.46 -7.39
C VAL A 80 -9.02 19.40 -8.23
N VAL A 81 -9.96 18.66 -7.65
CA VAL A 81 -10.75 17.65 -8.36
C VAL A 81 -11.91 18.34 -9.09
N PRO A 82 -12.09 18.14 -10.41
CA PRO A 82 -13.24 18.64 -11.15
C PRO A 82 -14.58 18.27 -10.51
N PRO A 83 -15.58 19.18 -10.43
CA PRO A 83 -16.83 18.93 -9.73
C PRO A 83 -17.58 17.65 -10.15
N ASP A 84 -17.57 17.34 -11.45
CA ASP A 84 -18.15 16.14 -12.05
C ASP A 84 -17.47 14.84 -11.61
N LEU A 85 -16.18 14.90 -11.27
CA LEU A 85 -15.43 13.75 -10.76
C LEU A 85 -15.55 13.57 -9.24
N ARG A 86 -15.95 14.62 -8.49
CA ARG A 86 -16.08 14.53 -7.02
C ARG A 86 -17.15 13.53 -6.59
N GLU A 87 -18.30 13.51 -7.26
CA GLU A 87 -19.36 12.54 -6.95
C GLU A 87 -18.88 11.10 -7.16
N GLN A 88 -18.24 10.84 -8.30
CA GLN A 88 -17.66 9.52 -8.61
C GLN A 88 -16.59 9.11 -7.60
N LEU A 89 -15.78 10.07 -7.15
CA LEU A 89 -14.77 9.86 -6.13
C LEU A 89 -15.40 9.44 -4.79
N GLY A 90 -16.46 10.11 -4.34
CA GLY A 90 -17.17 9.75 -3.10
C GLY A 90 -17.82 8.36 -3.14
N LEU A 91 -18.23 7.90 -4.34
CA LEU A 91 -18.88 6.60 -4.54
C LEU A 91 -17.90 5.45 -4.74
N ARG A 92 -16.78 5.68 -5.44
CA ARG A 92 -15.89 4.61 -5.94
C ARG A 92 -14.59 4.49 -5.16
N TYR A 93 -14.19 5.51 -4.39
CA TYR A 93 -12.93 5.46 -3.66
C TYR A 93 -13.09 4.66 -2.35
N PRO A 94 -12.27 3.62 -2.10
CA PRO A 94 -12.48 2.62 -1.05
C PRO A 94 -12.01 3.09 0.33
N TRP A 95 -12.64 4.14 0.85
CA TRP A 95 -12.19 4.74 2.10
C TRP A 95 -12.66 4.00 3.37
N ARG A 96 -13.71 3.18 3.27
CA ARG A 96 -14.22 2.36 4.38
C ARG A 96 -13.58 0.97 4.48
N THR A 97 -12.88 0.56 3.42
CA THR A 97 -12.39 -0.81 3.21
C THR A 97 -11.46 -1.27 4.32
N GLU A 98 -10.59 -0.39 4.82
CA GLU A 98 -9.68 -0.75 5.91
C GLU A 98 -10.44 -1.09 7.20
N ALA A 99 -11.39 -0.25 7.61
CA ALA A 99 -12.19 -0.49 8.81
C ALA A 99 -12.99 -1.80 8.67
N GLN A 100 -13.54 -2.06 7.49
CA GLN A 100 -14.26 -3.31 7.19
C GLN A 100 -13.32 -4.52 7.17
N ALA A 101 -12.09 -4.39 6.68
CA ALA A 101 -11.08 -5.45 6.71
C ALA A 101 -10.70 -5.81 8.15
N TYR A 102 -10.44 -4.82 9.03
CA TYR A 102 -10.20 -5.05 10.46
C TYR A 102 -11.41 -5.62 11.20
N ALA A 103 -12.63 -5.27 10.80
CA ALA A 103 -13.87 -5.81 11.37
C ALA A 103 -14.23 -7.21 10.83
N SER A 104 -13.53 -7.69 9.80
CA SER A 104 -13.79 -9.00 9.18
C SER A 104 -13.05 -10.13 9.89
N GLY A 105 -13.21 -11.36 9.37
CA GLY A 105 -12.40 -12.52 9.80
C GLY A 105 -10.94 -12.51 9.31
N LEU A 106 -10.48 -11.47 8.61
CA LEU A 106 -9.19 -11.45 7.91
C LEU A 106 -8.00 -11.78 8.82
N ALA A 107 -7.95 -11.24 10.04
CA ALA A 107 -6.85 -11.48 10.98
C ALA A 107 -6.62 -12.97 11.28
N ALA A 108 -7.69 -13.76 11.32
CA ALA A 108 -7.63 -15.21 11.54
C ALA A 108 -7.39 -16.01 10.24
N ALA A 109 -7.64 -15.41 9.09
CA ALA A 109 -7.46 -16.02 7.77
C ALA A 109 -6.05 -15.79 7.19
N LEU A 110 -5.29 -14.81 7.70
CA LEU A 110 -3.93 -14.55 7.23
C LEU A 110 -3.01 -15.75 7.46
N PRO A 111 -2.08 -16.01 6.51
CA PRO A 111 -1.12 -17.09 6.63
C PRO A 111 -0.16 -16.82 7.81
N ASP A 112 0.48 -17.87 8.32
CA ASP A 112 1.44 -17.82 9.44
C ASP A 112 2.70 -16.97 9.19
N VAL A 113 2.91 -16.46 7.97
CA VAL A 113 3.99 -15.53 7.60
C VAL A 113 3.53 -14.07 7.54
N ALA A 114 2.23 -13.80 7.71
CA ALA A 114 1.64 -12.47 7.67
C ALA A 114 0.64 -12.28 8.82
N TRP A 115 0.66 -11.10 9.43
CA TRP A 115 -0.33 -10.72 10.44
C TRP A 115 -0.78 -9.30 10.20
N MET A 116 -1.97 -8.96 10.67
CA MET A 116 -2.42 -7.58 10.78
C MET A 116 -2.42 -7.16 12.26
N PRO A 117 -2.21 -5.87 12.58
CA PRO A 117 -2.32 -5.37 13.94
C PRO A 117 -3.67 -5.70 14.57
N ASP A 118 -3.71 -6.00 15.87
CA ASP A 118 -4.98 -6.20 16.58
C ASP A 118 -5.77 -4.87 16.56
N ALA A 119 -7.00 -4.87 16.05
CA ALA A 119 -7.92 -3.76 16.22
C ALA A 119 -8.60 -3.87 17.61
N TYR A 120 -8.41 -2.85 18.44
CA TYR A 120 -8.99 -2.79 19.79
C TYR A 120 -10.39 -2.19 19.79
N LEU A 121 -10.63 -1.20 18.93
CA LEU A 121 -11.90 -0.52 18.81
C LEU A 121 -12.06 0.09 17.42
N ILE A 122 -13.23 -0.05 16.83
CA ILE A 122 -13.60 0.59 15.56
C ILE A 122 -14.88 1.37 15.82
N THR A 123 -14.82 2.69 15.58
CA THR A 123 -15.94 3.60 15.85
C THR A 123 -16.26 4.37 14.57
N GLU A 124 -17.49 4.23 14.07
CA GLU A 124 -18.01 5.16 13.07
C GLU A 124 -18.32 6.48 13.78
N ILE A 125 -17.60 7.53 13.39
CA ILE A 125 -17.71 8.86 14.01
C ILE A 125 -18.91 9.60 13.44
N ASP A 126 -19.01 9.52 12.11
CA ASP A 126 -20.08 10.05 11.30
C ASP A 126 -20.10 9.27 9.96
N PRO A 127 -21.10 9.45 9.09
CA PRO A 127 -21.20 8.70 7.84
C PRO A 127 -20.01 8.85 6.87
N GLN A 128 -19.11 9.81 7.12
CA GLN A 128 -17.93 10.11 6.31
C GLN A 128 -16.61 9.84 7.04
N ARG A 129 -16.61 9.31 8.27
CA ARG A 129 -15.39 9.08 9.07
C ARG A 129 -15.50 7.87 9.98
N THR A 130 -14.45 7.06 10.00
CA THR A 130 -14.32 5.92 10.91
C THR A 130 -12.94 5.95 11.59
N LEU A 131 -12.94 5.86 12.91
CA LEU A 131 -11.74 5.78 13.73
C LEU A 131 -11.42 4.32 14.05
N ILE A 132 -10.18 3.91 13.82
CA ILE A 132 -9.66 2.58 14.15
C ILE A 132 -8.56 2.75 15.19
N TRP A 133 -8.75 2.14 16.36
CA TRP A 133 -7.73 1.95 17.37
C TRP A 133 -7.10 0.57 17.20
N MET A 134 -5.80 0.51 17.04
CA MET A 134 -5.08 -0.73 16.75
C MET A 134 -3.74 -0.82 17.48
N ALA A 135 -3.18 -2.03 17.51
CA ALA A 135 -1.83 -2.27 18.01
C ALA A 135 -0.80 -1.45 17.22
N ASP A 136 0.19 -0.89 17.92
CA ASP A 136 1.33 -0.26 17.26
C ASP A 136 2.27 -1.33 16.72
N ALA A 137 2.19 -1.59 15.41
CA ALA A 137 3.12 -2.44 14.69
C ALA A 137 4.43 -1.68 14.44
N ALA A 138 5.18 -1.41 15.51
CA ALA A 138 6.49 -0.79 15.41
C ALA A 138 7.47 -1.73 14.68
N GLY A 139 7.70 -1.45 13.39
CA GLY A 139 8.79 -2.02 12.60
C GLY A 139 9.89 -0.99 12.37
N ALA A 140 11.15 -1.44 12.30
CA ALA A 140 12.22 -0.57 11.83
C ALA A 140 12.07 -0.36 10.32
N ALA A 141 12.28 0.88 9.85
CA ALA A 141 12.63 1.12 8.46
C ALA A 141 13.95 0.39 8.18
N ALA A 142 13.84 -0.84 7.69
CA ALA A 142 14.98 -1.71 7.48
C ALA A 142 15.43 -1.63 6.02
N ASN A 143 16.72 -1.60 5.79
CA ASN A 143 17.26 -1.87 4.45
C ASN A 143 17.01 -3.33 4.14
N TRP A 144 16.04 -3.60 3.28
CA TRP A 144 15.69 -4.96 2.88
C TRP A 144 16.77 -5.51 1.95
N SER A 145 17.28 -6.68 2.31
CA SER A 145 17.99 -7.59 1.45
C SER A 145 17.03 -8.28 0.47
N ASP A 146 17.61 -8.98 -0.49
CA ASP A 146 16.88 -9.81 -1.45
C ASP A 146 16.03 -10.87 -0.76
N ALA A 147 16.52 -11.44 0.33
CA ALA A 147 15.79 -12.43 1.10
C ALA A 147 14.51 -11.83 1.69
N GLU A 148 14.53 -10.59 2.17
CA GLU A 148 13.35 -9.91 2.70
C GLU A 148 12.34 -9.56 1.60
N TYR A 149 12.81 -9.17 0.41
CA TYR A 149 11.93 -9.01 -0.77
C TYR A 149 11.29 -10.34 -1.20
N ALA A 150 12.07 -11.42 -1.25
CA ALA A 150 11.57 -12.75 -1.59
C ALA A 150 10.55 -13.25 -0.56
N ASP A 151 10.84 -13.09 0.74
CA ASP A 151 9.94 -13.49 1.82
C ASP A 151 8.64 -12.65 1.82
N ALA A 152 8.72 -11.35 1.52
CA ALA A 152 7.54 -10.51 1.37
C ALA A 152 6.69 -10.97 0.18
N ALA A 153 7.31 -11.23 -0.98
CA ALA A 153 6.63 -11.75 -2.14
C ALA A 153 5.99 -13.12 -1.88
N TYR A 154 6.67 -14.01 -1.16
CA TYR A 154 6.12 -15.29 -0.70
C TYR A 154 4.89 -15.09 0.18
N ALA A 155 4.94 -14.18 1.17
CA ALA A 155 3.80 -13.88 2.03
C ALA A 155 2.59 -13.33 1.25
N LEU A 156 2.83 -12.46 0.26
CA LEU A 156 1.78 -11.96 -0.63
C LEU A 156 1.21 -13.06 -1.54
N GLY A 157 2.06 -13.98 -1.99
CA GLY A 157 1.65 -15.19 -2.71
C GLY A 157 0.74 -16.09 -1.86
N ARG A 158 1.10 -16.29 -0.58
CA ARG A 158 0.28 -17.04 0.39
C ARG A 158 -1.09 -16.38 0.61
N ILE A 159 -1.13 -15.05 0.75
CA ILE A 159 -2.38 -14.27 0.87
C ILE A 159 -3.24 -14.45 -0.38
N SER A 160 -2.63 -14.32 -1.56
CA SER A 160 -3.34 -14.41 -2.85
C SER A 160 -3.82 -15.82 -3.18
N GLY A 161 -3.11 -16.85 -2.72
CA GLY A 161 -3.50 -18.24 -2.91
C GLY A 161 -4.51 -18.77 -1.88
N SER A 162 -4.73 -18.06 -0.77
CA SER A 162 -5.55 -18.56 0.35
C SER A 162 -7.06 -18.50 0.07
N PRO A 163 -7.77 -19.65 0.12
CA PRO A 163 -9.23 -19.68 0.08
C PRO A 163 -9.89 -18.97 1.26
N GLU A 164 -9.27 -19.01 2.45
CA GLU A 164 -9.77 -18.35 3.66
C GLU A 164 -9.77 -16.82 3.49
N VAL A 165 -8.65 -16.26 3.01
CA VAL A 165 -8.56 -14.83 2.69
C VAL A 165 -9.57 -14.46 1.60
N ALA A 166 -9.74 -15.30 0.58
CA ALA A 166 -10.76 -15.08 -0.45
C ALA A 166 -12.19 -15.06 0.11
N GLY A 167 -12.47 -15.87 1.14
CA GLY A 167 -13.72 -15.84 1.89
C GLY A 167 -13.93 -14.52 2.63
N CYS A 168 -12.88 -13.96 3.22
CA CYS A 168 -12.94 -12.66 3.90
C CYS A 168 -13.21 -11.50 2.95
N VAL A 169 -12.66 -11.52 1.73
CA VAL A 169 -12.94 -10.48 0.71
C VAL A 169 -14.45 -10.36 0.45
N ALA A 170 -15.18 -11.47 0.41
CA ALA A 170 -16.62 -11.46 0.19
C ALA A 170 -17.44 -10.85 1.35
N GLN A 171 -16.84 -10.68 2.53
CA GLN A 171 -17.47 -10.07 3.71
C GLN A 171 -17.21 -8.56 3.81
N VAL A 172 -16.29 -8.04 3.02
CA VAL A 172 -15.93 -6.61 2.99
C VAL A 172 -16.76 -5.94 1.90
N ALA A 173 -17.80 -5.19 2.30
CA ALA A 173 -18.76 -4.60 1.37
C ALA A 173 -18.12 -3.64 0.35
N ASP A 174 -17.15 -2.84 0.80
CA ASP A 174 -16.41 -1.90 -0.03
C ASP A 174 -15.05 -2.47 -0.46
N ALA A 175 -14.93 -3.81 -0.57
CA ALA A 175 -13.69 -4.43 -1.03
C ALA A 175 -13.28 -3.85 -2.39
N THR A 176 -11.99 -3.63 -2.58
CA THR A 176 -11.45 -3.20 -3.87
C THR A 176 -11.84 -4.21 -4.96
N THR A 177 -12.26 -3.70 -6.11
CA THR A 177 -12.63 -4.49 -7.28
C THR A 177 -11.85 -4.03 -8.51
N ILE A 178 -11.92 -4.81 -9.59
CA ILE A 178 -11.37 -4.43 -10.90
C ILE A 178 -11.88 -3.07 -11.42
N LEU A 179 -13.08 -2.64 -11.00
CA LEU A 179 -13.64 -1.34 -11.40
C LEU A 179 -12.83 -0.17 -10.84
N ARG A 180 -12.10 -0.39 -9.74
CA ARG A 180 -11.19 0.59 -9.16
C ARG A 180 -9.95 0.78 -10.04
N LEU A 181 -9.42 -0.31 -10.62
CA LEU A 181 -8.25 -0.24 -11.50
C LEU A 181 -8.57 0.62 -12.72
N ARG A 182 -9.75 0.41 -13.32
CA ARG A 182 -10.25 1.28 -14.40
C ARG A 182 -10.44 2.72 -13.93
N PHE A 183 -11.04 2.92 -12.75
CA PHE A 183 -11.26 4.26 -12.19
C PHE A 183 -9.97 5.08 -12.07
N TYR A 184 -8.85 4.45 -11.74
CA TYR A 184 -7.55 5.12 -11.71
C TYR A 184 -7.17 5.72 -13.07
N LEU A 185 -7.38 4.98 -14.17
CA LEU A 185 -7.12 5.49 -15.52
C LEU A 185 -8.17 6.51 -15.97
N GLU A 186 -9.46 6.30 -15.65
CA GLU A 186 -10.54 7.26 -15.96
C GLU A 186 -10.29 8.61 -15.29
N GLY A 187 -9.82 8.57 -14.04
CA GLY A 187 -9.45 9.73 -13.23
C GLY A 187 -8.02 10.19 -13.50
N VAL A 188 -7.13 9.96 -12.54
CA VAL A 188 -5.79 10.57 -12.54
C VAL A 188 -4.97 10.21 -13.80
N GLY A 189 -5.13 9.01 -14.34
CA GLY A 189 -4.46 8.60 -15.57
C GLY A 189 -4.76 9.53 -16.74
N SER A 190 -6.03 9.62 -17.14
CA SER A 190 -6.48 10.40 -18.30
C SER A 190 -6.46 11.90 -18.06
N GLN A 191 -6.73 12.35 -16.84
CA GLN A 191 -6.85 13.78 -16.54
C GLN A 191 -5.51 14.45 -16.23
N LEU A 192 -4.49 13.70 -15.79
CA LEU A 192 -3.21 14.25 -15.34
C LEU A 192 -2.02 13.53 -15.97
N LEU A 193 -1.87 12.22 -15.74
CA LEU A 193 -0.63 11.51 -16.03
C LEU A 193 -0.34 11.43 -17.54
N ILE A 194 -1.34 11.03 -18.32
CA ILE A 194 -1.24 10.89 -19.78
C ILE A 194 -0.94 12.24 -20.45
N PRO A 195 -1.68 13.34 -20.18
CA PRO A 195 -1.34 14.66 -20.71
C PRO A 195 0.09 15.12 -20.37
N MET A 196 0.55 14.86 -19.14
CA MET A 196 1.90 15.23 -18.71
C MET A 196 3.00 14.48 -19.47
N ILE A 197 2.84 13.17 -19.66
CA ILE A 197 3.77 12.34 -20.45
C ILE A 197 3.78 12.75 -21.94
N GLN A 198 2.60 13.03 -22.49
CA GLN A 198 2.46 13.45 -23.90
C GLN A 198 3.02 14.85 -24.15
N GLY A 199 2.91 15.76 -23.18
CA GLY A 199 3.49 17.10 -23.25
C GLY A 199 5.00 17.10 -23.42
N ASN A 200 5.55 18.23 -23.89
CA ASN A 200 7.01 18.41 -24.04
C ASN A 200 7.66 19.05 -22.81
N ASP A 201 6.91 19.85 -22.05
CA ASP A 201 7.45 20.71 -21.00
C ASP A 201 8.15 19.91 -19.89
N ILE A 202 7.57 18.77 -19.51
CA ILE A 202 8.13 17.95 -18.43
C ILE A 202 9.50 17.35 -18.80
N TRP A 203 9.70 17.02 -20.08
CA TRP A 203 10.94 16.45 -20.59
C TRP A 203 12.06 17.47 -20.73
N GLN A 204 11.72 18.76 -20.72
CA GLN A 204 12.68 19.86 -20.74
C GLN A 204 13.05 20.35 -19.33
N HIS A 205 12.39 19.82 -18.29
CA HIS A 205 12.68 20.20 -16.91
C HIS A 205 14.14 19.84 -16.56
N PRO A 206 14.92 20.74 -15.91
CA PRO A 206 16.35 20.52 -15.64
C PRO A 206 16.68 19.20 -14.93
N ALA A 207 15.83 18.77 -13.98
CA ALA A 207 15.99 17.49 -13.27
C ALA A 207 15.68 16.24 -14.13
N VAL A 208 15.04 16.41 -15.29
CA VAL A 208 14.60 15.32 -16.18
C VAL A 208 15.52 15.21 -17.40
N THR A 209 15.87 16.33 -18.04
CA THR A 209 16.60 16.38 -19.33
C THR A 209 17.91 15.59 -19.33
N GLY A 210 18.61 15.53 -18.19
CA GLY A 210 19.88 14.79 -18.07
C GLY A 210 19.72 13.27 -17.92
N ALA A 211 18.56 12.80 -17.47
CA ALA A 211 18.30 11.40 -17.13
C ALA A 211 17.34 10.70 -18.12
N ALA A 212 16.50 11.46 -18.83
CA ALA A 212 15.58 10.95 -19.83
C ALA A 212 16.24 10.93 -21.22
N ASP A 213 16.26 9.76 -21.85
CA ASP A 213 16.65 9.61 -23.26
C ASP A 213 15.42 9.45 -24.16
N GLU A 214 15.63 9.62 -25.47
CA GLU A 214 14.57 9.55 -26.48
C GLU A 214 13.80 8.21 -26.46
N ALA A 215 14.48 7.11 -26.11
CA ALA A 215 13.86 5.79 -26.07
C ALA A 215 12.88 5.67 -24.89
N VAL A 216 13.24 6.18 -23.71
CA VAL A 216 12.34 6.22 -22.55
C VAL A 216 11.15 7.15 -22.80
N ILE A 217 11.38 8.34 -23.36
CA ILE A 217 10.31 9.29 -23.68
C ILE A 217 9.32 8.68 -24.68
N THR A 218 9.83 8.13 -25.78
CA THR A 218 9.01 7.49 -26.80
C THR A 218 8.26 6.28 -26.24
N GLY A 219 8.93 5.46 -25.43
CA GLY A 219 8.32 4.29 -24.79
C GLY A 219 7.21 4.64 -23.81
N LEU A 220 7.39 5.69 -22.99
CA LEU A 220 6.36 6.14 -22.06
C LEU A 220 5.16 6.79 -22.77
N ARG A 221 5.39 7.51 -23.88
CA ARG A 221 4.29 8.01 -24.72
C ARG A 221 3.50 6.88 -25.36
N ARG A 222 4.19 5.86 -25.87
CA ARG A 222 3.52 4.65 -26.36
C ARG A 222 2.73 3.94 -25.25
N LEU A 223 3.31 3.79 -24.05
CA LEU A 223 2.58 3.26 -22.89
C LEU A 223 1.29 4.06 -22.61
N ALA A 224 1.36 5.39 -22.72
CA ALA A 224 0.21 6.27 -22.51
C ALA A 224 -0.85 6.11 -23.60
N ASP A 225 -0.46 5.85 -24.85
CA ASP A 225 -1.37 5.57 -25.95
C ASP A 225 -2.04 4.18 -25.80
N ASP A 226 -1.27 3.17 -25.38
CA ASP A 226 -1.67 1.77 -25.28
C ASP A 226 -2.27 1.40 -23.90
N CYS A 227 -2.40 2.36 -22.96
CA CYS A 227 -2.69 2.06 -21.55
C CYS A 227 -4.06 1.38 -21.32
N TRP A 228 -5.04 1.66 -22.17
CA TRP A 228 -6.39 1.08 -22.05
C TRP A 228 -6.42 -0.37 -22.49
N ASP A 229 -5.71 -0.72 -23.57
CA ASP A 229 -5.56 -2.10 -24.01
C ASP A 229 -4.78 -2.92 -22.97
N LEU A 230 -3.74 -2.32 -22.39
CA LEU A 230 -2.99 -2.93 -21.29
C LEU A 230 -3.87 -3.14 -20.04
N MET A 231 -4.75 -2.20 -19.72
CA MET A 231 -5.72 -2.34 -18.62
C MET A 231 -6.72 -3.46 -18.90
N ASP A 232 -7.21 -3.58 -20.13
CA ASP A 232 -8.14 -4.64 -20.53
C ASP A 232 -7.49 -6.02 -20.39
N GLY A 233 -6.24 -6.17 -20.81
CA GLY A 233 -5.46 -7.39 -20.59
C GLY A 233 -5.25 -7.68 -19.10
N LEU A 234 -4.88 -6.66 -18.31
CA LEU A 234 -4.66 -6.79 -16.88
C LEU A 234 -5.91 -7.26 -16.13
N VAL A 235 -7.09 -6.68 -16.39
CA VAL A 235 -8.32 -7.08 -15.69
C VAL A 235 -8.90 -8.42 -16.15
N ALA A 236 -8.42 -8.96 -17.28
CA ALA A 236 -8.82 -10.27 -17.78
C ALA A 236 -8.07 -11.42 -17.08
N LEU A 237 -6.96 -11.14 -16.40
CA LEU A 237 -6.23 -12.13 -15.60
C LEU A 237 -7.06 -12.68 -14.43
N PRO A 238 -6.70 -13.85 -13.87
CA PRO A 238 -7.35 -14.38 -12.69
C PRO A 238 -7.38 -13.37 -11.53
N GLN A 239 -8.57 -13.20 -10.93
CA GLN A 239 -8.81 -12.23 -9.87
C GLN A 239 -8.69 -12.88 -8.48
N LEU A 240 -7.60 -12.56 -7.79
CA LEU A 240 -7.19 -13.14 -6.52
C LEU A 240 -7.37 -12.14 -5.37
N PRO A 241 -7.42 -12.60 -4.11
CA PRO A 241 -7.27 -11.73 -2.96
C PRO A 241 -5.97 -10.94 -3.04
N VAL A 242 -6.04 -9.64 -2.77
CA VAL A 242 -4.87 -8.76 -2.75
C VAL A 242 -4.91 -7.83 -1.55
N HIS A 243 -3.74 -7.46 -1.05
CA HIS A 243 -3.60 -6.33 -0.13
C HIS A 243 -3.96 -5.01 -0.85
N GLY A 244 -3.52 -4.87 -2.10
CA GLY A 244 -3.82 -3.74 -2.98
C GLY A 244 -2.94 -2.50 -2.77
N ASP A 245 -2.13 -2.48 -1.72
CA ASP A 245 -1.09 -1.46 -1.46
C ASP A 245 0.18 -2.06 -0.82
N ALA A 246 0.63 -3.21 -1.32
CA ALA A 246 1.68 -4.02 -0.69
C ALA A 246 3.11 -3.48 -0.87
N SER A 247 3.30 -2.18 -0.67
CA SER A 247 4.63 -1.56 -0.71
C SER A 247 5.46 -1.98 0.52
N PRO A 248 6.81 -1.98 0.45
CA PRO A 248 7.64 -2.27 1.61
C PRO A 248 7.37 -1.37 2.83
N GLN A 249 6.81 -0.18 2.60
CA GLN A 249 6.39 0.76 3.65
C GLN A 249 5.18 0.28 4.44
N ASN A 250 4.40 -0.68 3.91
CA ASN A 250 3.22 -1.27 4.56
C ASN A 250 3.49 -2.68 5.11
N LEU A 251 4.75 -3.13 5.06
CA LEU A 251 5.18 -4.47 5.46
C LEU A 251 6.27 -4.36 6.53
N MET A 252 5.90 -4.49 7.79
CA MET A 252 6.83 -4.33 8.91
C MET A 252 7.51 -5.66 9.22
N LEU A 253 8.84 -5.69 9.16
CA LEU A 253 9.60 -6.88 9.51
C LEU A 253 9.33 -7.28 10.95
N ARG A 254 8.93 -8.53 11.13
CA ARG A 254 8.95 -9.20 12.43
C ARG A 254 10.14 -10.14 12.44
N ARG A 255 10.93 -10.11 13.52
CA ARG A 255 12.12 -10.97 13.62
C ARG A 255 11.75 -12.43 13.28
N PRO A 256 12.55 -13.12 12.45
CA PRO A 256 12.27 -14.49 12.06
C PRO A 256 12.18 -15.39 13.30
N ALA A 257 11.35 -16.45 13.22
CA ALA A 257 11.37 -17.48 14.26
C ALA A 257 12.78 -18.11 14.31
N ALA A 258 13.26 -18.38 15.51
CA ALA A 258 14.65 -18.77 15.74
C ALA A 258 14.97 -20.16 15.17
N ASN A 259 15.35 -20.27 13.88
CA ASN A 259 15.83 -21.50 13.19
C ASN A 259 15.77 -21.43 11.64
N GLY A 260 16.15 -20.30 11.01
CA GLY A 260 16.23 -20.23 9.53
C GLY A 260 14.88 -20.28 8.81
N SER A 261 13.79 -19.99 9.54
CA SER A 261 12.46 -19.77 8.97
C SER A 261 12.40 -18.46 8.18
N ARG A 262 11.47 -18.38 7.22
CA ARG A 262 11.18 -17.16 6.45
C ARG A 262 10.86 -15.99 7.38
N THR A 263 11.19 -14.80 6.93
CA THR A 263 10.83 -13.56 7.62
C THR A 263 9.32 -13.39 7.61
N GLY A 264 8.76 -13.01 8.76
CA GLY A 264 7.33 -12.74 8.89
C GLY A 264 7.05 -11.24 8.88
N PHE A 265 5.83 -10.84 8.46
CA PHE A 265 5.48 -9.43 8.27
C PHE A 265 4.22 -9.05 9.04
N ALA A 266 4.26 -7.92 9.75
CA ALA A 266 3.04 -7.21 10.12
C ALA A 266 2.63 -6.31 8.95
N VAL A 267 1.49 -6.63 8.34
CA VAL A 267 0.93 -5.99 7.16
C VAL A 267 -0.10 -4.95 7.61
N VAL A 268 0.12 -3.71 7.21
CA VAL A 268 -0.70 -2.55 7.60
C VAL A 268 -1.28 -1.85 6.38
N ASP A 269 -2.23 -0.95 6.61
CA ASP A 269 -2.88 -0.18 5.55
C ASP A 269 -3.71 -1.01 4.56
N TRP A 270 -4.69 -1.73 5.10
CA TRP A 270 -5.63 -2.56 4.34
C TRP A 270 -6.70 -1.75 3.58
N GLY A 271 -6.50 -0.45 3.34
CA GLY A 271 -7.44 0.42 2.63
C GLY A 271 -7.71 -0.01 1.19
N ASN A 272 -6.81 -0.82 0.62
CA ASN A 272 -6.94 -1.33 -0.74
C ASN A 272 -7.30 -2.82 -0.81
N PHE A 273 -7.65 -3.44 0.32
CA PHE A 273 -7.96 -4.85 0.39
C PHE A 273 -9.13 -5.21 -0.54
N GLY A 274 -9.00 -6.32 -1.28
CA GLY A 274 -10.07 -6.82 -2.13
C GLY A 274 -9.59 -7.82 -3.17
N ARG A 275 -10.10 -7.68 -4.41
CA ARG A 275 -9.70 -8.48 -5.56
C ARG A 275 -8.85 -7.69 -6.54
N GLY A 276 -7.76 -8.31 -6.98
CA GLY A 276 -6.90 -7.80 -8.03
C GLY A 276 -6.37 -8.93 -8.92
N PRO A 277 -5.79 -8.60 -10.07
CA PRO A 277 -5.24 -9.57 -10.99
C PRO A 277 -4.02 -10.31 -10.39
N ALA A 278 -3.74 -11.51 -10.88
CA ALA A 278 -2.57 -12.28 -10.46
C ALA A 278 -1.28 -11.44 -10.57
N GLY A 279 -0.47 -11.43 -9.50
CA GLY A 279 0.77 -10.65 -9.45
C GLY A 279 0.60 -9.14 -9.18
N PHE A 280 -0.62 -8.65 -8.93
CA PHE A 280 -0.87 -7.21 -8.70
C PHE A 280 -0.05 -6.63 -7.53
N ASP A 281 -0.02 -7.30 -6.38
CA ASP A 281 0.69 -6.81 -5.19
C ASP A 281 2.21 -6.73 -5.39
N LEU A 282 2.78 -7.52 -6.33
CA LEU A 282 4.20 -7.45 -6.68
C LEU A 282 4.58 -6.08 -7.28
N ALA A 283 3.64 -5.40 -7.94
CA ALA A 283 3.92 -4.09 -8.51
C ALA A 283 4.22 -3.05 -7.43
N GLN A 284 3.40 -2.98 -6.38
CA GLN A 284 3.64 -2.07 -5.26
C GLN A 284 4.87 -2.49 -4.43
N LEU A 285 5.08 -3.80 -4.25
CA LEU A 285 6.27 -4.33 -3.57
C LEU A 285 7.57 -3.83 -4.23
N LEU A 286 7.62 -3.88 -5.57
CA LEU A 286 8.80 -3.50 -6.34
C LEU A 286 8.92 -1.97 -6.50
N ALA A 287 7.82 -1.27 -6.76
CA ALA A 287 7.84 0.16 -7.02
C ALA A 287 7.96 1.02 -5.75
N GLY A 288 7.50 0.54 -4.59
CA GLY A 288 7.36 1.35 -3.38
C GLY A 288 8.62 2.12 -2.97
N ARG A 289 9.78 1.45 -2.95
CA ARG A 289 11.06 2.10 -2.59
C ARG A 289 11.70 2.89 -3.72
N VAL A 290 11.37 2.55 -4.97
CA VAL A 290 11.76 3.39 -6.12
C VAL A 290 10.99 4.71 -6.09
N ASN A 291 9.70 4.65 -5.75
CA ASN A 291 8.86 5.82 -5.61
C ASN A 291 9.28 6.72 -4.44
N SER A 292 9.74 6.18 -3.31
CA SER A 292 10.28 7.01 -2.22
C SER A 292 11.69 7.53 -2.46
N GLY A 293 12.44 6.93 -3.40
CA GLY A 293 13.84 7.27 -3.68
C GLY A 293 14.85 6.49 -2.82
N ASP A 294 14.39 5.47 -2.08
CA ASP A 294 15.24 4.61 -1.25
C ASP A 294 15.91 3.48 -2.06
N LEU A 295 15.44 3.24 -3.29
CA LEU A 295 15.96 2.25 -4.22
C LEU A 295 16.00 2.84 -5.63
N SER A 296 17.05 2.57 -6.39
CA SER A 296 17.06 2.88 -7.83
C SER A 296 16.33 1.79 -8.63
N GLY A 297 15.66 2.19 -9.71
CA GLY A 297 14.87 1.29 -10.55
C GLY A 297 15.67 0.23 -11.30
N ASP A 298 16.99 0.37 -11.45
CA ASP A 298 17.87 -0.63 -12.07
C ASP A 298 17.88 -1.95 -11.27
N GLN A 299 17.66 -1.85 -9.96
CA GLN A 299 17.58 -3.01 -9.06
C GLN A 299 16.41 -3.93 -9.38
N LEU A 300 15.38 -3.45 -10.10
CA LEU A 300 14.21 -4.23 -10.47
C LEU A 300 14.55 -5.38 -11.43
N HIS A 301 15.61 -5.26 -12.25
CA HIS A 301 16.08 -6.35 -13.10
C HIS A 301 16.47 -7.60 -12.29
N ARG A 302 16.93 -7.39 -11.05
CA ARG A 302 17.31 -8.45 -10.11
C ARG A 302 16.15 -8.85 -9.21
N LEU A 303 15.39 -7.89 -8.68
CA LEU A 303 14.35 -8.15 -7.69
C LEU A 303 13.07 -8.76 -8.29
N ALA A 304 12.65 -8.33 -9.48
CA ALA A 304 11.41 -8.80 -10.09
C ALA A 304 11.36 -10.32 -10.35
N PRO A 305 12.37 -10.98 -10.94
CA PRO A 305 12.34 -12.44 -11.10
C PRO A 305 12.34 -13.16 -9.75
N LEU A 306 13.15 -12.71 -8.79
CA LEU A 306 13.21 -13.26 -7.44
C LEU A 306 11.85 -13.22 -6.73
N CYS A 307 11.19 -12.06 -6.78
CA CYS A 307 9.88 -11.87 -6.16
C CYS A 307 8.80 -12.69 -6.89
N GLY A 308 8.84 -12.75 -8.22
CA GLY A 308 7.89 -13.54 -9.01
C GLY A 308 7.95 -15.03 -8.69
N GLU A 309 9.15 -15.59 -8.56
CA GLU A 309 9.36 -16.99 -8.17
C GLU A 309 8.83 -17.27 -6.76
N ALA A 310 9.21 -16.44 -5.78
CA ALA A 310 8.78 -16.59 -4.39
C ALA A 310 7.26 -16.41 -4.21
N TYR A 311 6.63 -15.51 -4.97
CA TYR A 311 5.18 -15.33 -4.96
C TYR A 311 4.44 -16.55 -5.50
N CYS A 312 4.92 -17.16 -6.60
CA CYS A 312 4.35 -18.41 -7.12
C CYS A 312 4.54 -19.57 -6.13
N GLU A 313 5.69 -19.65 -5.47
CA GLU A 313 5.91 -20.62 -4.38
C GLU A 313 4.88 -20.43 -3.25
N GLY A 314 4.68 -19.19 -2.79
CA GLY A 314 3.70 -18.86 -1.76
C GLY A 314 2.26 -19.20 -2.16
N MET A 315 1.87 -18.91 -3.41
CA MET A 315 0.57 -19.32 -3.94
C MET A 315 0.39 -20.86 -3.92
N SER A 316 1.43 -21.59 -4.34
CA SER A 316 1.40 -23.05 -4.40
C SER A 316 1.25 -23.66 -3.01
N ASP A 317 1.99 -23.15 -2.03
CA ASP A 317 1.90 -23.63 -0.65
C ASP A 317 0.56 -23.29 0.02
N ALA A 318 -0.16 -22.28 -0.48
CA ALA A 318 -1.52 -21.96 -0.07
C ALA A 318 -2.59 -22.81 -0.78
N GLY A 319 -2.19 -23.70 -1.70
CA GLY A 319 -3.07 -24.62 -2.41
C GLY A 319 -3.61 -24.08 -3.73
N ALA A 320 -3.11 -22.95 -4.23
CA ALA A 320 -3.41 -22.46 -5.58
C ALA A 320 -2.46 -23.07 -6.61
N GLU A 321 -2.85 -23.08 -7.89
CA GLU A 321 -2.00 -23.50 -9.00
C GLU A 321 -1.60 -22.24 -9.80
N PRO A 322 -0.50 -21.56 -9.47
CA PRO A 322 -0.11 -20.34 -10.16
C PRO A 322 0.34 -20.64 -11.59
N VAL A 323 -0.03 -19.77 -12.52
CA VAL A 323 0.53 -19.74 -13.87
C VAL A 323 1.61 -18.65 -13.91
N PRO A 324 2.92 -18.99 -13.89
CA PRO A 324 3.98 -17.99 -13.72
C PRO A 324 3.99 -16.88 -14.78
N SER A 325 3.58 -17.21 -16.02
CA SER A 325 3.46 -16.21 -17.08
C SER A 325 2.35 -15.20 -16.83
N GLU A 326 1.22 -15.61 -16.23
CA GLU A 326 0.13 -14.71 -15.87
C GLU A 326 0.52 -13.81 -14.70
N VAL A 327 1.17 -14.37 -13.67
CA VAL A 327 1.71 -13.60 -12.54
C VAL A 327 2.71 -12.55 -13.03
N ARG A 328 3.66 -12.94 -13.89
CA ARG A 328 4.62 -12.00 -14.49
C ARG A 328 3.92 -10.93 -15.31
N HIS A 329 2.94 -11.31 -16.13
CA HIS A 329 2.19 -10.38 -16.96
C HIS A 329 1.43 -9.35 -16.10
N GLY A 330 0.71 -9.81 -15.07
CA GLY A 330 -0.03 -8.93 -14.17
C GLY A 330 0.87 -8.01 -13.35
N MET A 331 2.01 -8.50 -12.86
CA MET A 331 3.03 -7.67 -12.20
C MET A 331 3.53 -6.56 -13.12
N VAL A 332 3.94 -6.89 -14.34
CA VAL A 332 4.52 -5.92 -15.28
C VAL A 332 3.48 -4.92 -15.76
N ALA A 333 2.27 -5.37 -16.10
CA ALA A 333 1.18 -4.49 -16.51
C ALA A 333 0.75 -3.55 -15.38
N ALA A 334 0.65 -4.05 -14.14
CA ALA A 334 0.35 -3.21 -12.98
C ALA A 334 1.48 -2.20 -12.70
N LEU A 335 2.75 -2.58 -12.82
CA LEU A 335 3.87 -1.63 -12.74
C LEU A 335 3.75 -0.52 -13.79
N ALA A 336 3.46 -0.88 -15.05
CA ALA A 336 3.31 0.09 -16.13
C ALA A 336 2.18 1.08 -15.87
N LEU A 337 1.01 0.60 -15.49
CA LEU A 337 -0.18 1.44 -15.32
C LEU A 337 -0.11 2.31 -14.06
N PHE A 338 0.33 1.75 -12.93
CA PHE A 338 0.25 2.44 -11.63
C PHE A 338 1.55 3.13 -11.20
N SER A 339 2.68 2.79 -11.81
CA SER A 339 3.98 3.44 -11.55
C SER A 339 4.64 3.98 -12.81
N GLY A 340 4.45 3.36 -13.98
CA GLY A 340 4.99 3.85 -15.26
C GLY A 340 4.33 5.15 -15.73
N LEU A 341 2.99 5.23 -15.72
CA LEU A 341 2.29 6.47 -16.07
C LEU A 341 2.57 7.61 -15.07
N GLY A 342 2.85 7.27 -13.82
CA GLY A 342 3.22 8.21 -12.75
C GLY A 342 4.72 8.28 -12.46
N VAL A 343 5.57 7.87 -13.41
CA VAL A 343 6.99 7.63 -13.11
C VAL A 343 7.74 8.89 -12.71
N LEU A 344 7.35 10.05 -13.24
CA LEU A 344 7.92 11.32 -12.83
C LEU A 344 7.19 11.88 -11.58
N PRO A 345 7.91 12.43 -10.59
CA PRO A 345 7.31 13.04 -9.40
C PRO A 345 6.72 14.42 -9.73
N PHE A 346 5.60 14.45 -10.45
CA PHE A 346 4.99 15.68 -10.99
C PHE A 346 4.71 16.74 -9.92
N ASP A 347 4.33 16.30 -8.72
CA ASP A 347 4.12 17.16 -7.55
C ASP A 347 5.39 17.92 -7.13
N ARG A 348 6.56 17.29 -7.26
CA ARG A 348 7.86 17.90 -6.93
C ARG A 348 8.44 18.71 -8.08
N LEU A 349 8.14 18.32 -9.32
CA LEU A 349 8.57 19.03 -10.53
C LEU A 349 7.81 20.34 -10.75
N GLY A 350 6.59 20.47 -10.20
CA GLY A 350 5.85 21.73 -10.19
C GLY A 350 6.31 22.74 -9.14
N GLY A 351 7.20 22.34 -8.22
CA GLY A 351 7.70 23.16 -7.11
C GLY A 351 9.14 23.66 -7.32
N PRO A 352 9.69 24.43 -6.36
CA PRO A 352 11.11 24.80 -6.39
C PRO A 352 11.99 23.53 -6.32
N PRO A 353 13.15 23.50 -7.02
CA PRO A 353 14.05 22.35 -6.97
C PRO A 353 14.46 22.01 -5.53
N THR A 354 14.29 20.74 -5.16
CA THR A 354 14.70 20.22 -3.84
C THR A 354 15.97 19.37 -3.97
N PRO A 355 16.87 19.36 -2.97
CA PRO A 355 18.00 18.45 -2.96
C PRO A 355 17.58 17.00 -3.18
N GLY A 356 18.30 16.28 -4.04
CA GLY A 356 18.03 14.86 -4.36
C GLY A 356 16.87 14.62 -5.33
N LEU A 357 16.23 15.66 -5.88
CA LEU A 357 15.19 15.51 -6.91
C LEU A 357 15.74 14.81 -8.16
N ASP A 358 16.96 15.18 -8.56
CA ASP A 358 17.65 14.67 -9.74
C ASP A 358 17.90 13.15 -9.61
N ASP A 359 18.37 12.72 -8.43
CA ASP A 359 18.62 11.31 -8.11
C ASP A 359 17.30 10.51 -8.08
N LEU A 360 16.23 11.07 -7.50
CA LEU A 360 14.90 10.45 -7.49
C LEU A 360 14.37 10.28 -8.93
N VAL A 361 14.48 11.31 -9.76
CA VAL A 361 14.04 11.25 -11.16
C VAL A 361 14.85 10.21 -11.93
N ALA A 362 16.17 10.19 -11.78
CA ALA A 362 17.03 9.21 -12.42
C ALA A 362 16.65 7.77 -12.01
N GLY A 363 16.52 7.51 -10.70
CA GLY A 363 16.13 6.20 -10.17
C GLY A 363 14.75 5.74 -10.66
N ARG A 364 13.77 6.65 -10.76
CA ARG A 364 12.45 6.31 -11.31
C ARG A 364 12.48 6.08 -12.82
N LEU A 365 13.29 6.82 -13.58
CA LEU A 365 13.46 6.59 -15.02
C LEU A 365 14.16 5.25 -15.31
N GLU A 366 15.04 4.76 -14.43
CA GLU A 366 15.53 3.37 -14.52
C GLU A 366 14.40 2.35 -14.35
N MET A 367 13.42 2.61 -13.49
CA MET A 367 12.22 1.78 -13.40
C MET A 367 11.38 1.84 -14.68
N ALA A 368 11.25 3.01 -15.32
CA ALA A 368 10.62 3.10 -16.64
C ALA A 368 11.33 2.22 -17.67
N ARG A 369 12.68 2.24 -17.71
CA ARG A 369 13.47 1.38 -18.61
C ARG A 369 13.20 -0.10 -18.36
N PHE A 370 13.18 -0.52 -17.10
CA PHE A 370 12.83 -1.89 -16.71
C PHE A 370 11.42 -2.27 -17.21
N ILE A 371 10.41 -1.43 -16.93
CA ILE A 371 9.01 -1.66 -17.32
C ILE A 371 8.88 -1.81 -18.84
N LEU A 372 9.42 -0.84 -19.60
CA LEU A 372 9.34 -0.84 -21.07
C LEU A 372 10.06 -2.06 -21.66
N GLY A 373 11.22 -2.42 -21.12
CA GLY A 373 11.94 -3.63 -21.52
C GLY A 373 11.17 -4.92 -21.20
N ALA A 374 10.46 -4.96 -20.07
CA ALA A 374 9.70 -6.13 -19.62
C ALA A 374 8.40 -6.36 -20.42
N LEU A 375 7.80 -5.29 -20.94
CA LEU A 375 6.63 -5.31 -21.84
C LEU A 375 7.01 -5.74 -23.27
N GLY A 376 8.24 -5.43 -23.71
CA GLY A 376 8.76 -5.83 -25.02
C GLY A 376 8.24 -4.94 -26.16
N ALA A 377 8.27 -5.45 -27.41
CA ALA A 377 7.90 -4.65 -28.59
C ALA A 377 6.44 -4.81 -29.06
N GLY A 378 5.73 -5.85 -28.59
CA GLY A 378 4.41 -6.27 -29.09
C GLY A 378 3.42 -6.59 -27.97
N TRP A 379 3.21 -5.60 -27.12
CA TRP A 379 2.19 -5.53 -26.11
C TRP A 379 0.98 -4.82 -26.71
#